data_AF-A0A950NND7-F1
#
_entry.id   AF-A0A950NND7-F1
#
_cell.length_a   1.000
_cell.length_b   1.000
_cell.length_c   1.000
_cell.angle_alpha   90.00
_cell.angle_beta   90.00
_cell.angle_gamma   90.00
#
_symmetry.space_group_name_H-M   'P 1'
#
loop_
_entity.id
_entity.type
_entity.pdbx_description
1 polymer ?
#
loop_
_entity_poly.entity_id
_entity_poly.type
_entity_poly.pdbx_seq_one_letter_code
_entity_poly.pdbx_strand_id
1 'polypeptide(L)'
;MGRSAQPTAGGLDFLDDEGARVALDAEEAASLLAFTDGLDAATVSACPECRSRVVAVVALVDLLEQAPPHPRVTDLVDLADQAPTLHLYVVDTGSTCEHRRWRDPGFAEWLDAVDEPSVRTHRP
;
A
#
# COMPACT_ATOMS: atom_id res chain seq x y z
N MET A 1 13.17 23.26 11.75
CA MET A 1 14.10 22.12 11.98
C MET A 1 13.35 21.08 12.78
N GLY A 2 13.05 19.94 12.15
CA GLY A 2 12.29 18.85 12.73
C GLY A 2 12.17 17.73 11.70
N ARG A 3 13.31 17.17 11.26
CA ARG A 3 13.32 15.89 10.56
C ARG A 3 13.13 14.83 11.64
N SER A 4 11.90 14.38 11.83
CA SER A 4 11.64 13.20 12.65
C SER A 4 12.09 11.98 11.86
N ALA A 5 13.01 11.22 12.45
CA ALA A 5 13.64 10.04 11.88
C ALA A 5 12.60 8.98 11.47
N GLN A 6 12.65 8.51 10.22
CA GLN A 6 11.88 7.36 9.78
C GLN A 6 12.49 6.08 10.37
N PRO A 7 11.72 5.24 11.07
CA PRO A 7 12.03 3.83 11.16
C PRO A 7 11.54 3.17 9.86
N THR A 8 12.43 3.02 8.88
CA THR A 8 12.20 2.21 7.65
C THR A 8 12.40 0.72 7.93
N ALA A 9 11.87 0.23 9.06
CA ALA A 9 11.99 -1.18 9.43
C ALA A 9 10.62 -1.84 9.30
N GLY A 10 10.30 -2.30 8.09
CA GLY A 10 9.14 -3.13 7.83
C GLY A 10 8.64 -3.05 6.39
N GLY A 11 7.89 -4.08 6.01
CA GLY A 11 7.39 -4.29 4.66
C GLY A 11 6.18 -3.43 4.31
N LEU A 12 5.60 -3.75 3.16
CA LEU A 12 4.30 -3.25 2.71
C LEU A 12 3.48 -4.41 2.16
N ASP A 13 2.21 -4.47 2.53
CA ASP A 13 1.27 -5.38 1.88
C ASP A 13 0.34 -4.56 0.99
N PHE A 14 0.18 -4.98 -0.26
CA PHE A 14 -0.83 -4.49 -1.18
C PHE A 14 -1.97 -5.49 -1.20
N LEU A 15 -3.19 -5.00 -1.04
CA LEU A 15 -4.42 -5.79 -0.92
C LEU A 15 -5.47 -5.28 -1.89
N ASP A 16 -6.27 -6.16 -2.46
CA ASP A 16 -7.60 -5.79 -2.98
C ASP A 16 -8.68 -5.96 -1.89
N ASP A 17 -9.94 -5.72 -2.24
CA ASP A 17 -11.09 -5.87 -1.33
C ASP A 17 -11.55 -7.33 -1.15
N GLU A 18 -11.07 -8.28 -1.95
CA GLU A 18 -11.34 -9.72 -1.77
C GLU A 18 -10.25 -10.45 -0.96
N GLY A 19 -9.14 -9.75 -0.72
CA GLY A 19 -8.02 -10.16 0.09
C GLY A 19 -6.87 -10.86 -0.64
N ALA A 20 -6.82 -10.77 -1.97
CA ALA A 20 -5.60 -11.07 -2.70
C ALA A 20 -4.49 -10.11 -2.25
N ARG A 21 -3.26 -10.62 -2.14
CA ARG A 21 -2.15 -9.90 -1.51
C ARG A 21 -0.85 -10.05 -2.27
N VAL A 22 -0.12 -8.94 -2.37
CA VAL A 22 1.32 -8.92 -2.66
C VAL A 22 2.06 -8.32 -1.48
N ALA A 23 2.87 -9.12 -0.81
CA ALA A 23 3.69 -8.71 0.33
C ALA A 23 5.10 -8.36 -0.12
N LEU A 24 5.57 -7.18 0.28
CA LEU A 24 6.92 -6.69 0.08
C LEU A 24 7.66 -6.73 1.40
N ASP A 25 8.89 -7.23 1.38
CA ASP A 25 9.78 -7.07 2.53
C ASP A 25 10.25 -5.61 2.67
N ALA A 26 11.08 -5.33 3.69
CA ALA A 26 11.53 -3.97 3.97
C ALA A 26 12.40 -3.37 2.85
N GLU A 27 13.20 -4.18 2.16
CA GLU A 27 14.08 -3.74 1.07
C GLU A 27 13.29 -3.48 -0.21
N GLU A 28 12.39 -4.40 -0.56
CA GLU A 28 11.45 -4.25 -1.66
C GLU A 28 10.57 -3.00 -1.45
N ALA A 29 9.99 -2.84 -0.26
CA ALA A 29 9.15 -1.69 0.07
C ALA A 29 9.92 -0.36 -0.02
N ALA A 30 11.14 -0.31 0.51
CA ALA A 30 11.96 0.90 0.45
C ALA A 30 12.33 1.26 -1.00
N SER A 31 12.69 0.26 -1.80
CA SER A 31 13.04 0.44 -3.21
C SER A 31 11.84 0.92 -4.02
N LEU A 32 10.68 0.28 -3.88
CA LEU A 32 9.46 0.67 -4.56
C LEU A 32 9.08 2.12 -4.24
N LEU A 33 9.03 2.49 -2.95
CA LEU A 33 8.67 3.85 -2.54
C LEU A 33 9.67 4.90 -3.05
N ALA A 34 10.97 4.58 -3.12
CA ALA A 34 11.97 5.52 -3.60
C ALA A 34 11.77 5.88 -5.08
N PHE A 35 11.41 4.91 -5.93
CA PHE A 35 11.24 5.16 -7.36
C PHE A 35 9.86 5.70 -7.74
N THR A 36 8.85 5.43 -6.92
CA THR A 36 7.46 5.86 -7.15
C THR A 36 7.13 7.19 -6.49
N ASP A 37 8.14 7.91 -5.97
CA ASP A 37 7.97 9.11 -5.12
C ASP A 37 6.92 8.89 -4.03
N GLY A 38 7.10 7.78 -3.31
CA GLY A 38 6.21 7.37 -2.25
C GLY A 38 4.83 6.90 -2.70
N LEU A 39 4.55 6.69 -4.00
CA LEU A 39 3.22 6.42 -4.58
C LEU A 39 2.28 7.64 -4.60
N ASP A 40 2.81 8.85 -4.45
CA ASP A 40 1.98 10.05 -4.28
C ASP A 40 1.06 10.30 -5.49
N ALA A 41 1.52 10.01 -6.71
CA ALA A 41 0.72 10.14 -7.94
C ALA A 41 -0.47 9.17 -8.01
N ALA A 42 -0.39 8.02 -7.34
CA ALA A 42 -1.46 7.02 -7.28
C ALA A 42 -2.31 7.12 -6.01
N THR A 43 -1.91 7.95 -5.05
CA THR A 43 -2.56 8.01 -3.73
C THR A 43 -3.90 8.75 -3.81
N VAL A 44 -4.97 8.05 -3.44
CA VAL A 44 -6.31 8.63 -3.28
C VAL A 44 -6.51 9.14 -1.85
N SER A 45 -5.96 8.40 -0.88
CA SER A 45 -6.12 8.66 0.55
C SER A 45 -4.93 8.06 1.29
N ALA A 46 -4.46 8.70 2.37
CA ALA A 46 -3.31 8.21 3.12
C ALA A 46 -3.36 8.55 4.60
N CYS A 47 -2.79 7.67 5.41
CA CYS A 47 -2.51 7.97 6.79
C CYS A 47 -1.40 9.03 6.88
N PRO A 48 -1.59 10.12 7.64
CA PRO A 48 -0.53 11.13 7.80
C PRO A 48 0.62 10.68 8.72
N GLU A 49 0.53 9.50 9.35
CA GLU A 49 1.46 9.04 10.38
C GLU A 49 2.23 7.75 10.01
N CYS A 50 1.85 7.05 8.95
CA CYS A 50 2.54 5.85 8.46
C CYS A 50 2.44 5.73 6.94
N ARG A 51 2.93 4.63 6.36
CA ARG A 51 2.93 4.41 4.91
C ARG A 51 1.62 3.83 4.36
N SER A 52 0.67 3.49 5.23
CA SER A 52 -0.65 2.97 4.84
C SER A 52 -1.44 3.99 4.02
N ARG A 53 -2.06 3.53 2.94
CA ARG A 53 -2.76 4.38 1.99
C ARG A 53 -3.72 3.57 1.12
N VAL A 54 -4.65 4.28 0.49
CA VAL A 54 -5.48 3.79 -0.62
C VAL A 54 -4.89 4.34 -1.91
N VAL A 55 -4.65 3.47 -2.89
CA VAL A 55 -4.12 3.85 -4.20
C VAL A 55 -5.08 3.47 -5.31
N ALA A 56 -5.17 4.29 -6.35
CA ALA A 56 -5.94 3.98 -7.54
C ALA A 56 -5.18 2.97 -8.42
N VAL A 57 -5.86 1.88 -8.81
CA VAL A 57 -5.32 0.79 -9.63
C VAL A 57 -4.68 1.32 -10.91
N VAL A 58 -5.41 2.13 -11.68
CA VAL A 58 -4.93 2.63 -12.98
C VAL A 58 -3.70 3.52 -12.81
N ALA A 59 -3.73 4.44 -11.86
CA ALA A 59 -2.60 5.34 -11.60
C ALA A 59 -1.39 4.59 -11.02
N LEU A 60 -1.61 3.51 -10.28
CA LEU A 60 -0.55 2.63 -9.81
C LEU A 60 0.12 1.91 -10.99
N VAL A 61 -0.66 1.31 -11.90
CA VAL A 61 -0.12 0.63 -13.09
C VAL A 61 0.70 1.61 -13.93
N ASP A 62 0.16 2.79 -14.23
CA ASP A 62 0.86 3.84 -14.99
C ASP A 62 2.22 4.21 -14.35
N LEU A 63 2.26 4.22 -13.01
CA LEU A 63 3.47 4.54 -12.24
C LEU A 63 4.49 3.40 -12.27
N LEU A 64 4.02 2.14 -12.17
CA LEU A 64 4.86 0.95 -12.22
C LEU A 64 5.46 0.71 -13.61
N GLU A 65 4.72 1.03 -14.68
CA GLU A 65 5.23 0.93 -16.06
C GLU A 65 6.36 1.91 -16.36
N GLN A 66 6.39 3.04 -15.65
CA GLN A 66 7.44 4.06 -15.76
C GLN A 66 8.60 3.83 -14.78
N ALA A 67 8.46 2.89 -13.83
CA ALA A 67 9.45 2.64 -12.81
C ALA A 67 10.64 1.81 -13.36
N PRO A 68 11.84 1.95 -12.75
CA PRO A 68 12.93 1.01 -12.98
C PRO A 68 12.51 -0.44 -12.67
N PRO A 69 13.21 -1.45 -13.22
CA PRO A 69 12.90 -2.84 -12.93
C PRO A 69 12.90 -3.14 -11.42
N HIS A 70 11.80 -3.69 -10.93
CA HIS A 70 11.63 -4.08 -9.54
C HIS A 70 10.96 -5.46 -9.47
N PRO A 71 11.41 -6.37 -8.57
CA PRO A 71 11.01 -7.78 -8.58
C PRO A 71 9.50 -8.01 -8.42
N ARG A 72 8.81 -7.07 -7.76
CA ARG A 72 7.36 -7.15 -7.50
C ARG A 72 6.48 -6.41 -8.51
N VAL A 73 7.04 -5.79 -9.54
CA VAL A 73 6.22 -5.00 -10.50
C VAL A 73 5.19 -5.89 -11.18
N THR A 74 5.58 -7.06 -11.69
CA THR A 74 4.64 -7.98 -12.34
C THR A 74 3.54 -8.42 -11.38
N ASP A 75 3.90 -8.87 -10.18
CA ASP A 75 2.92 -9.29 -9.16
C ASP A 75 1.92 -8.16 -8.82
N LEU A 76 2.41 -6.92 -8.70
CA LEU A 76 1.58 -5.76 -8.37
C LEU A 76 0.67 -5.34 -9.53
N VAL A 77 1.15 -5.42 -10.78
CA VAL A 77 0.33 -5.17 -11.97
C VAL A 77 -0.74 -6.25 -12.11
N ASP A 78 -0.38 -7.52 -11.93
CA ASP A 78 -1.32 -8.64 -11.98
C ASP A 78 -2.41 -8.50 -10.91
N LEU A 79 -2.04 -8.09 -9.68
CA LEU A 79 -2.99 -7.78 -8.62
C LEU A 79 -3.91 -6.62 -9.01
N ALA A 80 -3.35 -5.54 -9.55
CA ALA A 80 -4.11 -4.35 -9.94
C ALA A 80 -5.11 -4.64 -11.07
N ASP A 81 -4.72 -5.43 -12.07
CA ASP A 81 -5.58 -5.83 -13.19
C ASP A 81 -6.73 -6.78 -12.78
N GLN A 82 -6.52 -7.56 -11.71
CA GLN A 82 -7.49 -8.53 -11.20
C GLN A 82 -8.37 -7.95 -10.08
N ALA A 83 -8.01 -6.79 -9.53
CA ALA A 83 -8.77 -6.16 -8.46
C ALA A 83 -10.22 -5.91 -8.89
N PRO A 84 -11.22 -6.32 -8.09
CA PRO A 84 -12.62 -6.14 -8.45
C PRO A 84 -13.09 -4.69 -8.22
N THR A 85 -12.28 -3.89 -7.51
CA THR A 85 -12.48 -2.46 -7.27
C THR A 85 -11.41 -1.61 -7.96
N LEU A 86 -11.62 -0.29 -7.98
CA LEU A 86 -10.69 0.67 -8.59
C LEU A 86 -9.52 1.04 -7.66
N HIS A 87 -9.45 0.45 -6.47
CA HIS A 87 -8.46 0.77 -5.45
C HIS A 87 -7.73 -0.47 -4.97
N LEU A 88 -6.47 -0.27 -4.58
CA LEU A 88 -5.74 -1.20 -3.73
C LEU A 88 -5.44 -0.54 -2.38
N TYR A 89 -5.34 -1.37 -1.36
CA TYR A 89 -5.12 -0.97 0.03
C TYR A 89 -3.70 -1.35 0.44
N VAL A 90 -2.90 -0.34 0.76
CA VAL A 90 -1.53 -0.51 1.19
C VAL A 90 -1.47 -0.52 2.72
N VAL A 91 -0.84 -1.54 3.29
CA VAL A 91 -0.66 -1.70 4.74
C VAL A 91 0.82 -1.58 5.09
N ASP A 92 1.14 -0.65 5.99
CA ASP A 92 2.48 -0.55 6.58
C ASP A 92 2.66 -1.60 7.69
N THR A 93 3.25 -2.74 7.36
CA THR A 93 3.47 -3.85 8.31
C THR A 93 4.59 -3.58 9.31
N GLY A 94 5.39 -2.52 9.08
CA GLY A 94 6.42 -2.06 10.01
C GLY A 94 5.92 -1.09 11.07
N SER A 95 4.70 -0.58 10.92
CA SER A 95 4.15 0.46 11.79
C SER A 95 3.15 -0.11 12.78
N THR A 96 3.18 0.41 14.02
CA THR A 96 2.12 0.18 15.02
C THR A 96 1.12 1.34 15.05
N CYS A 97 0.98 2.07 13.94
CA CYS A 97 0.06 3.19 13.82
C CYS A 97 -1.39 2.70 13.97
N GLU A 98 -2.18 3.44 14.75
CA GLU A 98 -3.62 3.17 14.96
C GLU A 98 -4.50 4.05 14.06
N HIS A 99 -3.90 4.78 13.12
CA HIS A 99 -4.56 5.60 12.10
C HIS A 99 -5.54 6.67 12.62
N ARG A 100 -5.44 7.06 13.90
CA ARG A 100 -6.37 8.02 14.55
C ARG A 100 -6.46 9.39 13.88
N ARG A 101 -5.45 9.77 13.09
CA ARG A 101 -5.39 11.04 12.36
C ARG A 101 -5.82 10.94 10.91
N TRP A 102 -6.15 9.75 10.42
CA TRP A 102 -6.73 9.54 9.10
C TRP A 102 -8.21 9.95 9.14
N ARG A 103 -8.56 11.04 8.44
CA ARG A 103 -9.86 11.72 8.60
C ARG A 103 -10.72 11.79 7.35
N ASP A 104 -10.19 11.39 6.22
CA ASP A 104 -10.95 11.37 4.97
C ASP A 104 -11.66 10.01 4.77
N PRO A 105 -12.64 9.93 3.84
CA PRO A 105 -13.45 8.72 3.65
C PRO A 105 -12.66 7.45 3.29
N GLY A 106 -11.47 7.58 2.68
CA GLY A 106 -10.65 6.44 2.31
C GLY A 106 -10.17 5.63 3.50
N PHE A 107 -10.16 6.20 4.71
CA PHE A 107 -9.89 5.43 5.93
C PHE A 107 -10.93 4.34 6.19
N ALA A 108 -12.22 4.64 6.01
CA ALA A 108 -13.29 3.67 6.28
C ALA A 108 -13.23 2.52 5.27
N GLU A 109 -12.99 2.85 4.00
CA GLU A 109 -12.80 1.88 2.93
C GLU A 109 -11.57 0.97 3.18
N TRP A 110 -10.44 1.58 3.51
CA TRP A 110 -9.23 0.84 3.87
C TRP A 110 -9.45 -0.06 5.08
N LEU A 111 -10.16 0.41 6.10
CA LEU A 111 -10.46 -0.38 7.28
C LEU A 111 -11.33 -1.58 6.89
N ASP A 112 -12.40 -1.39 6.13
CA ASP A 112 -13.29 -2.48 5.72
C ASP A 112 -12.53 -3.58 4.96
N ALA A 113 -11.66 -3.22 4.02
CA ALA A 113 -10.85 -4.17 3.28
C ALA A 113 -9.84 -4.91 4.17
N VAL A 114 -9.09 -4.19 5.01
CA VAL A 114 -8.03 -4.79 5.84
C VAL A 114 -8.60 -5.62 6.99
N ASP A 115 -9.80 -5.28 7.47
CA ASP A 115 -10.51 -5.99 8.53
C ASP A 115 -11.30 -7.21 8.02
N GLU A 116 -11.36 -7.41 6.70
CA GLU A 116 -12.11 -8.51 6.11
C GLU A 116 -11.56 -9.87 6.57
N PRO A 117 -12.42 -10.84 6.94
CA PRO A 117 -11.98 -12.17 7.36
C PRO A 117 -11.06 -12.84 6.33
N SER A 118 -11.37 -12.71 5.04
CA SER A 118 -10.57 -13.23 3.92
C SER A 118 -9.11 -12.74 3.99
N VAL A 119 -8.92 -11.47 4.33
CA VAL A 119 -7.61 -10.81 4.52
C VAL A 119 -6.92 -11.23 5.83
N ARG A 120 -7.69 -11.40 6.91
CA ARG A 120 -7.19 -11.72 8.25
C ARG A 120 -6.74 -13.16 8.42
N THR A 121 -7.37 -14.11 7.71
CA THR A 121 -7.18 -15.55 7.95
C THR A 121 -5.89 -16.11 7.31
N HIS A 122 -5.22 -15.34 6.46
CA HIS A 122 -3.97 -15.74 5.79
C HIS A 122 -2.69 -15.29 6.51
N ARG A 123 -2.74 -15.11 7.82
CA ARG A 123 -1.54 -14.99 8.68
C ARG A 123 -1.16 -16.40 9.15
N PRO A 124 0.02 -16.94 8.78
CA PRO A 124 0.46 -18.25 9.30
C PRO A 124 0.66 -18.24 10.81
#